data_AF-A0A6L3JPM3-F1
#
_entry.id   AF-A0A6L3JPM3-F1
#
_cell.length_a   1.000
_cell.length_b   1.000
_cell.length_c   1.000
_cell.angle_alpha   90.00
_cell.angle_beta   90.00
_cell.angle_gamma   90.00
#
_symmetry.space_group_name_H-M   'P 1'
#
loop_
_entity.id
_entity.type
_entity.pdbx_description
1 polymer ?
#
loop_
_entity_poly.entity_id
_entity_poly.type
_entity_poly.pdbx_seq_one_letter_code
_entity_poly.pdbx_strand_id
1 'polypeptide(L)'
;MKRKYLLFSLLLTGSSLYAQEWPAVHPETRPATRWWWLGSAVDAPNLTYNLEEYAKAGLGGVEITPIYGVQGNDKNNLPFLSPQWMNMLQHTETEGKRIGIEVDMNTGTGWPFGGPHVSMTDAATKAIFQSYQVEGGKEITLDLKVEEEKQRPVATLSRVMAYNADNKQCLNLTSKAKNGQLQWKAPAGHWHIITLYIGKTFQKVKRAAPGGEGYVMNHLDKGAVKRYFANFDKAFK
;
A
#
# COMPACT_ATOMS: atom_id res chain seq x y z
N MET A 1 58.03 -43.42 -34.17
CA MET A 1 56.61 -43.65 -33.84
C MET A 1 56.16 -42.92 -32.54
N LYS A 2 56.70 -41.76 -32.14
CA LYS A 2 56.38 -41.13 -30.83
C LYS A 2 56.11 -39.62 -30.81
N ARG A 3 56.41 -38.86 -31.87
CA ARG A 3 56.26 -37.38 -31.88
C ARG A 3 54.98 -36.90 -32.58
N LYS A 4 54.43 -37.68 -33.52
CA LYS A 4 53.19 -37.36 -34.24
C LYS A 4 51.92 -37.62 -33.42
N TYR A 5 51.97 -38.55 -32.47
CA TYR A 5 50.83 -38.85 -31.60
C TYR A 5 50.67 -37.85 -30.44
N LEU A 6 51.77 -37.21 -30.00
CA LEU A 6 51.73 -36.19 -28.93
C LEU A 6 51.03 -34.90 -29.38
N LEU A 7 51.20 -34.52 -30.65
CA LEU A 7 50.53 -33.36 -31.25
C LEU A 7 49.03 -33.63 -31.50
N PHE A 8 48.66 -34.88 -31.76
CA PHE A 8 47.26 -35.26 -31.96
C PHE A 8 46.47 -35.29 -30.64
N SER A 9 47.12 -35.64 -29.52
CA SER A 9 46.49 -35.60 -28.19
C SER A 9 46.29 -34.19 -27.64
N LEU A 10 47.09 -33.20 -28.07
CA LEU A 10 46.92 -31.79 -27.67
C LEU A 10 45.80 -31.06 -28.42
N LEU A 11 45.42 -31.56 -29.61
CA LEU A 11 44.32 -31.01 -30.40
C LEU A 11 42.93 -31.50 -29.95
N LEU A 12 42.87 -32.61 -29.19
CA LEU A 12 41.63 -33.17 -28.66
C LEU A 12 41.24 -32.62 -27.28
N THR A 13 42.12 -31.86 -26.62
CA THR A 13 41.81 -31.12 -25.37
C THR A 13 41.38 -29.67 -25.63
N GLY A 14 41.22 -29.29 -26.89
CA GLY A 14 40.52 -28.07 -27.31
C GLY A 14 39.01 -28.31 -27.36
N SER A 15 38.43 -29.01 -26.40
CA SER A 15 37.00 -28.86 -26.15
C SER A 15 36.81 -27.38 -25.85
N SER A 16 36.17 -26.67 -26.79
CA SER A 16 35.72 -25.31 -26.60
C SER A 16 35.11 -25.24 -25.21
N LEU A 17 35.84 -24.65 -24.27
CA LEU A 17 35.22 -23.96 -23.17
C LEU A 17 34.44 -22.86 -23.89
N TYR A 18 33.22 -23.19 -24.32
CA TYR A 18 32.17 -22.21 -24.36
C TYR A 18 32.11 -21.74 -22.91
N ALA A 19 32.91 -20.74 -22.58
CA ALA A 19 32.55 -19.84 -21.51
C ALA A 19 31.08 -19.56 -21.78
N GLN A 20 30.21 -19.97 -20.85
CA GLN A 20 28.79 -19.73 -20.96
C GLN A 20 28.65 -18.26 -21.32
N GLU A 21 28.27 -17.94 -22.57
CA GLU A 21 28.15 -16.54 -22.96
C GLU A 21 27.12 -15.96 -22.00
N TRP A 22 27.53 -14.91 -21.28
CA TRP A 22 26.61 -14.24 -20.39
C TRP A 22 25.41 -13.78 -21.22
N PRO A 23 24.18 -13.95 -20.72
CA PRO A 23 23.00 -13.45 -21.42
C PRO A 23 23.19 -11.99 -21.83
N ALA A 24 22.54 -11.59 -22.93
CA ALA A 24 22.55 -10.21 -23.37
C ALA A 24 22.16 -9.28 -22.21
N VAL A 25 22.96 -8.23 -22.01
CA VAL A 25 22.70 -7.25 -20.94
C VAL A 25 21.57 -6.34 -21.41
N HIS A 26 20.41 -6.50 -20.79
CA HIS A 26 19.25 -5.64 -20.96
C HIS A 26 19.04 -4.76 -19.71
N PRO A 27 18.29 -3.65 -19.77
CA PRO A 27 18.01 -2.81 -18.59
C PRO A 27 17.52 -3.61 -17.37
N GLU A 28 16.67 -4.63 -17.57
CA GLU A 28 16.15 -5.52 -16.52
C GLU A 28 17.22 -6.43 -15.87
N THR A 29 18.39 -6.57 -16.51
CA THR A 29 19.54 -7.32 -15.95
C THR A 29 20.41 -6.46 -15.04
N ARG A 30 20.15 -5.15 -14.97
CA ARG A 30 20.86 -4.20 -14.11
C ARG A 30 20.08 -3.93 -12.82
N PRO A 31 20.77 -3.58 -11.72
CA PRO A 31 20.08 -3.15 -10.51
C PRO A 31 19.29 -1.86 -10.75
N ALA A 32 18.17 -1.73 -10.03
CA ALA A 32 17.39 -0.51 -9.94
C ALA A 32 17.51 0.10 -8.53
N THR A 33 17.16 1.38 -8.40
CA THR A 33 17.14 2.07 -7.10
C THR A 33 15.78 2.73 -6.83
N ARG A 34 15.39 2.76 -5.56
CA ARG A 34 14.27 3.60 -5.11
C ARG A 34 14.77 5.03 -4.98
N TRP A 35 14.14 5.94 -5.71
CA TRP A 35 14.57 7.32 -5.83
C TRP A 35 13.58 8.26 -5.15
N TRP A 36 13.95 8.72 -3.95
CA TRP A 36 13.10 9.58 -3.15
C TRP A 36 13.12 11.02 -3.64
N TRP A 37 11.93 11.51 -4.00
CA TRP A 37 11.70 12.91 -4.35
C TRP A 37 11.20 13.65 -3.12
N LEU A 38 12.14 14.14 -2.30
CA LEU A 38 11.84 14.89 -1.08
C LEU A 38 11.15 16.21 -1.43
N GLY A 39 9.89 16.36 -0.99
CA GLY A 39 9.03 17.50 -1.31
C GLY A 39 8.64 17.58 -2.78
N SER A 40 9.01 16.56 -3.57
CA SER A 40 9.13 16.65 -5.01
C SER A 40 9.85 17.92 -5.49
N ALA A 41 10.80 18.43 -4.72
CA ALA A 41 11.55 19.64 -5.03
C ALA A 41 12.65 19.35 -6.05
N VAL A 42 12.24 18.93 -7.24
CA VAL A 42 13.09 18.53 -8.37
C VAL A 42 13.01 19.57 -9.49
N ASP A 43 14.05 19.61 -10.32
CA ASP A 43 14.13 20.44 -11.52
C ASP A 43 14.80 19.68 -12.67
N ALA A 44 14.49 20.09 -13.90
CA ALA A 44 14.94 19.38 -15.10
C ALA A 44 16.48 19.25 -15.21
N PRO A 45 17.29 20.30 -15.00
CA PRO A 45 18.75 20.17 -15.02
C PRO A 45 19.29 19.12 -14.04
N ASN A 46 18.82 19.13 -12.79
CA ASN A 46 19.28 18.18 -11.78
C ASN A 46 18.74 16.76 -12.03
N LEU A 47 17.53 16.61 -12.58
CA LEU A 47 16.99 15.31 -12.97
C LEU A 47 17.84 14.66 -14.08
N THR A 48 18.17 15.43 -15.12
CA THR A 48 19.09 14.97 -16.19
C THR A 48 20.44 14.54 -15.61
N TYR A 49 21.06 15.40 -14.79
CA TYR A 49 22.36 15.10 -14.18
C TYR A 49 22.34 13.81 -13.34
N ASN A 50 21.35 13.65 -12.47
CA ASN A 50 21.26 12.46 -11.61
C ASN A 50 21.04 11.18 -12.43
N LEU A 51 20.19 11.22 -13.46
CA LEU A 51 19.95 10.09 -14.34
C LEU A 51 21.22 9.68 -15.11
N GLU A 52 21.99 10.65 -15.62
CA GLU A 52 23.26 10.38 -16.30
C GLU A 52 24.29 9.73 -15.37
N GLU A 53 24.41 10.22 -14.14
CA GLU A 53 25.31 9.61 -13.15
C GLU A 53 24.85 8.20 -12.73
N TYR A 54 23.54 7.96 -12.61
CA TYR A 54 23.01 6.61 -12.37
C TYR A 54 23.29 5.65 -13.53
N ALA A 55 23.14 6.10 -14.77
CA ALA A 55 23.41 5.28 -15.94
C ALA A 55 24.90 4.92 -16.04
N LYS A 56 25.77 5.91 -15.79
CA LYS A 56 27.22 5.74 -15.72
C LYS A 56 27.65 4.79 -14.59
N ALA A 57 26.95 4.81 -13.46
CA ALA A 57 27.16 3.87 -12.36
C ALA A 57 26.63 2.45 -12.64
N GLY A 58 25.91 2.25 -13.75
CA GLY A 58 25.42 0.94 -14.20
C GLY A 58 24.01 0.59 -13.72
N LEU A 59 23.22 1.55 -13.22
CA LEU A 59 21.81 1.31 -12.92
C LEU A 59 20.99 1.13 -14.21
N GLY A 60 19.99 0.25 -14.15
CA GLY A 60 19.03 0.03 -15.23
C GLY A 60 17.67 0.66 -14.97
N GLY A 61 17.38 1.07 -13.74
CA GLY A 61 16.07 1.59 -13.38
C GLY A 61 16.06 2.49 -12.14
N VAL A 62 15.05 3.35 -12.09
CA VAL A 62 14.69 4.16 -10.92
C VAL A 62 13.20 4.00 -10.61
N GLU A 63 12.85 3.83 -9.33
CA GLU A 63 11.46 3.91 -8.86
C GLU A 63 11.26 5.22 -8.12
N ILE A 64 10.54 6.17 -8.73
CA ILE A 64 10.23 7.45 -8.13
C ILE A 64 9.29 7.24 -6.94
N THR A 65 9.71 7.68 -5.76
CA THR A 65 8.87 7.74 -4.56
C THR A 65 8.75 9.19 -4.08
N PRO A 66 7.63 9.88 -4.37
CA PRO A 66 7.35 11.18 -3.81
C PRO A 66 7.18 11.09 -2.29
N ILE A 67 7.86 11.96 -1.55
CA ILE A 67 7.87 11.91 -0.09
C ILE A 67 7.97 13.33 0.50
N TYR A 68 7.79 13.49 1.81
CA TYR A 68 7.83 14.79 2.52
C TYR A 68 9.03 15.68 2.13
N GLY A 69 8.85 16.99 2.31
CA GLY A 69 9.85 18.01 1.99
C GLY A 69 11.03 18.09 2.95
N VAL A 70 12.10 18.75 2.51
CA VAL A 70 13.25 19.09 3.35
C VAL A 70 12.92 20.38 4.12
N GLN A 71 13.21 20.40 5.42
CA GLN A 71 12.99 21.58 6.27
C GLN A 71 13.65 22.83 5.67
N GLY A 72 12.87 23.90 5.49
CA GLY A 72 13.35 25.18 4.93
C GLY A 72 13.42 25.21 3.41
N ASN A 73 13.02 24.14 2.71
CA ASN A 73 13.00 24.06 1.26
C ASN A 73 11.58 24.16 0.66
N ASP A 74 10.59 24.52 1.47
CA ASP A 74 9.16 24.43 1.11
C ASP A 74 8.79 25.21 -0.16
N LYS A 75 9.49 26.32 -0.43
CA LYS A 75 9.30 27.15 -1.64
C LYS A 75 9.55 26.42 -2.95
N ASN A 76 10.32 25.33 -2.92
CA ASN A 76 10.68 24.53 -4.09
C ASN A 76 9.82 23.27 -4.23
N ASN A 77 8.94 23.00 -3.27
CA ASN A 77 8.10 21.82 -3.29
C ASN A 77 7.14 21.85 -4.49
N LEU A 78 6.96 20.70 -5.13
CA LEU A 78 5.97 20.51 -6.18
C LEU A 78 4.85 19.61 -5.65
N PRO A 79 3.59 20.09 -5.57
CA PRO A 79 2.48 19.25 -5.15
C PRO A 79 2.35 18.03 -6.07
N PHE A 80 2.18 16.84 -5.48
CA PHE A 80 2.06 15.59 -6.21
C PHE A 80 0.91 15.65 -7.22
N LEU A 81 1.17 15.19 -8.46
CA LEU A 81 0.25 15.24 -9.61
C LEU A 81 -0.19 16.66 -10.04
N SER A 82 0.44 17.72 -9.54
CA SER A 82 0.26 19.06 -10.11
C SER A 82 0.83 19.13 -11.54
N PRO A 83 0.39 20.08 -12.39
CA PRO A 83 0.95 20.24 -13.73
C PRO A 83 2.47 20.35 -13.75
N GLN A 84 3.06 21.08 -12.79
CA GLN A 84 4.51 21.22 -12.67
C GLN A 84 5.19 19.88 -12.32
N TRP A 85 4.60 19.12 -11.41
CA TRP A 85 5.09 17.79 -11.04
C TRP A 85 5.03 16.82 -12.24
N MET A 86 3.91 16.83 -13.00
CA MET A 86 3.73 16.02 -14.19
C MET A 86 4.76 16.37 -15.28
N ASN A 87 5.10 17.64 -15.45
CA ASN A 87 6.17 18.06 -16.37
C ASN A 87 7.54 17.48 -15.96
N MET A 88 7.84 17.41 -14.65
CA MET A 88 9.08 16.81 -14.16
C MET A 88 9.10 15.30 -14.35
N LEU A 89 7.97 14.62 -14.17
CA LEU A 89 7.85 13.20 -14.52
C LEU A 89 8.10 12.98 -16.01
N GLN A 90 7.45 13.74 -16.89
CA GLN A 90 7.63 13.63 -18.34
C GLN A 90 9.09 13.88 -18.78
N HIS A 91 9.76 14.87 -18.17
CA HIS A 91 11.18 15.12 -18.40
C HIS A 91 12.02 13.91 -17.97
N THR A 92 11.75 13.37 -16.78
CA THR A 92 12.46 12.19 -16.23
C THR A 92 12.30 10.97 -17.13
N GLU A 93 11.09 10.68 -17.61
CA GLU A 93 10.83 9.57 -18.54
C GLU A 93 11.55 9.76 -19.88
N THR A 94 11.54 10.99 -20.41
CA THR A 94 12.23 11.34 -21.67
C THR A 94 13.73 11.09 -21.55
N GLU A 95 14.33 11.54 -20.45
CA GLU A 95 15.76 11.37 -20.19
C GLU A 95 16.13 9.92 -19.89
N GLY A 96 15.31 9.20 -19.12
CA GLY A 96 15.49 7.77 -18.88
C GLY A 96 15.52 6.98 -20.19
N LYS A 97 14.57 7.24 -21.09
CA LYS A 97 14.54 6.65 -22.43
C LYS A 97 15.78 6.99 -23.25
N ARG A 98 16.27 8.23 -23.20
CA ARG A 98 17.46 8.68 -23.93
C ARG A 98 18.71 7.89 -23.54
N ILE A 99 18.85 7.54 -22.25
CA ILE A 99 20.07 6.92 -21.71
C ILE A 99 19.92 5.43 -21.37
N GLY A 100 18.74 4.84 -21.59
CA GLY A 100 18.47 3.42 -21.33
C GLY A 100 18.26 3.09 -19.85
N ILE A 101 17.65 4.00 -19.08
CA ILE A 101 17.15 3.76 -17.72
C ILE A 101 15.61 3.66 -17.76
N GLU A 102 15.08 2.60 -17.16
CA GLU A 102 13.65 2.46 -16.91
C GLU A 102 13.20 3.36 -15.75
N VAL A 103 12.05 4.01 -15.92
CA VAL A 103 11.44 4.87 -14.91
C VAL A 103 10.14 4.22 -14.48
N ASP A 104 10.05 3.87 -13.20
CA ASP A 104 8.85 3.38 -12.54
C ASP A 104 8.43 4.36 -11.44
N MET A 105 7.18 4.25 -10.98
CA MET A 105 6.65 5.05 -9.88
C MET A 105 5.55 4.30 -9.15
N ASN A 106 5.52 4.39 -7.83
CA ASN A 106 4.33 3.99 -7.08
C ASN A 106 3.14 4.94 -7.34
N THR A 107 1.92 4.41 -7.30
CA THR A 107 0.69 5.20 -7.43
C THR A 107 0.31 5.82 -6.09
N GLY A 108 1.16 6.67 -5.53
CA GLY A 108 0.94 7.28 -4.23
C GLY A 108 2.06 8.21 -3.79
N THR A 109 2.03 8.59 -2.53
CA THR A 109 3.13 9.29 -1.87
C THR A 109 3.35 8.65 -0.50
N GLY A 110 4.60 8.58 -0.05
CA GLY A 110 4.91 7.95 1.24
C GLY A 110 4.29 6.55 1.37
N TRP A 111 3.69 6.25 2.53
CA TRP A 111 3.02 4.96 2.75
C TRP A 111 2.04 4.94 3.94
N PRO A 112 1.03 4.05 3.97
CA PRO A 112 0.49 3.28 2.84
C PRO A 112 -0.26 4.15 1.85
N PHE A 113 -0.77 3.56 0.76
CA PHE A 113 -1.49 4.30 -0.28
C PHE A 113 -2.72 5.02 0.27
N GLY A 114 -2.84 6.26 -0.15
CA GLY A 114 -3.86 7.18 0.30
C GLY A 114 -3.64 8.56 -0.29
N GLY A 115 -4.39 9.53 0.21
CA GLY A 115 -4.26 10.91 -0.25
C GLY A 115 -5.50 11.74 0.04
N PRO A 116 -5.53 13.00 -0.40
CA PRO A 116 -6.60 13.94 -0.09
C PRO A 116 -7.96 13.52 -0.68
N HIS A 117 -7.94 12.70 -1.73
CA HIS A 117 -9.14 12.21 -2.41
C HIS A 117 -9.79 11.00 -1.71
N VAL A 118 -9.14 10.42 -0.70
CA VAL A 118 -9.72 9.29 0.05
C VAL A 118 -10.75 9.82 1.04
N SER A 119 -12.03 9.56 0.72
CA SER A 119 -13.15 9.88 1.61
C SER A 119 -13.13 9.02 2.89
N MET A 120 -13.85 9.43 3.93
CA MET A 120 -13.98 8.60 5.14
C MET A 120 -14.61 7.24 4.83
N THR A 121 -15.57 7.17 3.90
CA THR A 121 -16.18 5.91 3.45
C THR A 121 -15.13 4.97 2.85
N ASP A 122 -14.19 5.51 2.08
CA ASP A 122 -13.13 4.76 1.40
C ASP A 122 -11.88 4.57 2.27
N ALA A 123 -11.82 5.17 3.46
CA ALA A 123 -10.67 5.05 4.35
C ALA A 123 -10.56 3.65 4.98
N ALA A 124 -9.32 3.25 5.27
CA ALA A 124 -8.96 1.97 5.89
C ALA A 124 -9.80 1.66 7.13
N THR A 125 -10.34 0.45 7.19
CA THR A 125 -11.26 -0.03 8.23
C THR A 125 -10.53 -0.86 9.28
N LYS A 126 -11.16 -1.00 10.45
CA LYS A 126 -10.73 -1.93 11.51
C LYS A 126 -11.93 -2.68 12.08
N ALA A 127 -11.69 -3.88 12.60
CA ALA A 127 -12.65 -4.59 13.42
C ALA A 127 -12.60 -4.06 14.85
N ILE A 128 -13.76 -3.81 15.46
CA ILE A 128 -13.89 -3.44 16.87
C ILE A 128 -14.75 -4.51 17.53
N PHE A 129 -14.20 -5.18 18.54
CA PHE A 129 -14.91 -6.17 19.32
C PHE A 129 -15.24 -5.61 20.70
N GLN A 130 -16.48 -5.77 21.14
CA GLN A 130 -16.91 -5.49 22.50
C GLN A 130 -17.61 -6.71 23.08
N SER A 131 -17.53 -6.86 24.40
CA SER A 131 -18.00 -8.06 25.09
C SER A 131 -18.85 -7.70 26.30
N TYR A 132 -19.94 -8.44 26.50
CA TYR A 132 -20.89 -8.24 27.58
C TYR A 132 -21.18 -9.58 28.25
N GLN A 133 -21.29 -9.58 29.57
CA GLN A 133 -21.77 -10.73 30.33
C GLN A 133 -23.19 -10.47 30.77
N VAL A 134 -24.08 -11.44 30.54
CA VAL A 134 -25.49 -11.32 30.89
C VAL A 134 -26.00 -12.58 31.55
N GLU A 135 -26.89 -12.40 32.52
CA GLU A 135 -27.62 -13.48 33.15
C GLU A 135 -28.96 -13.67 32.41
N GLY A 136 -29.17 -14.90 31.92
CA GLY A 136 -30.38 -15.28 31.21
C GLY A 136 -31.53 -15.68 32.12
N GLY A 137 -32.61 -16.18 31.51
CA GLY A 137 -33.88 -16.44 32.20
C GLY A 137 -34.77 -15.21 32.33
N LYS A 138 -34.31 -14.06 31.82
CA LYS A 138 -35.04 -12.78 31.80
C LYS A 138 -34.84 -12.07 30.47
N GLU A 139 -35.69 -11.07 30.22
CA GLU A 139 -35.46 -10.13 29.14
C GLU A 139 -34.31 -9.19 29.51
N ILE A 140 -33.37 -9.04 28.60
CA ILE A 140 -32.21 -8.16 28.76
C ILE A 140 -32.26 -7.05 27.71
N THR A 141 -31.87 -5.86 28.13
CA THR A 141 -31.65 -4.70 27.26
C THR A 141 -30.20 -4.27 27.43
N LEU A 142 -29.42 -4.33 26.34
CA LEU A 142 -28.04 -3.85 26.31
C LEU A 142 -27.91 -2.64 25.40
N ASP A 143 -27.22 -1.60 25.86
CA ASP A 143 -26.74 -0.52 25.01
C ASP A 143 -25.52 -1.00 24.21
N LEU A 144 -25.67 -1.04 22.88
CA LEU A 144 -24.64 -1.44 21.94
C LEU A 144 -23.87 -0.24 21.39
N LYS A 145 -23.79 0.85 22.15
CA LYS A 145 -22.92 1.99 21.83
C LYS A 145 -21.46 1.55 21.79
N VAL A 146 -20.77 2.01 20.74
CA VAL A 146 -19.31 1.79 20.62
C VAL A 146 -18.59 2.54 21.73
N GLU A 147 -17.77 1.81 22.49
CA GLU A 147 -16.99 2.37 23.61
C GLU A 147 -16.04 3.48 23.14
N GLU A 148 -15.28 3.22 22.07
CA GLU A 148 -14.37 4.17 21.47
C GLU A 148 -15.14 5.38 20.89
N GLU A 149 -15.04 6.51 21.57
CA GLU A 149 -15.83 7.71 21.25
C GLU A 149 -15.65 8.21 19.82
N LYS A 150 -14.40 8.19 19.32
CA LYS A 150 -14.08 8.59 17.95
C LYS A 150 -14.75 7.72 16.89
N GLN A 151 -15.14 6.48 17.24
CA GLN A 151 -15.77 5.54 16.32
C GLN A 151 -17.28 5.68 16.26
N ARG A 152 -17.91 6.20 17.32
CA ARG A 152 -19.38 6.36 17.38
C ARG A 152 -20.01 6.99 16.12
N PRO A 153 -19.42 8.03 15.48
CA PRO A 153 -20.00 8.60 14.27
C PRO A 153 -19.75 7.80 12.98
N VAL A 154 -18.82 6.84 12.97
CA VAL A 154 -18.37 6.16 11.73
C VAL A 154 -18.47 4.64 11.75
N ALA A 155 -18.54 4.03 12.93
CA ALA A 155 -18.56 2.59 13.08
C ALA A 155 -19.98 2.04 12.90
N THR A 156 -20.07 0.92 12.20
CA THR A 156 -21.35 0.25 11.95
C THR A 156 -21.35 -1.12 12.61
N LEU A 157 -22.45 -1.46 13.28
CA LEU A 157 -22.63 -2.78 13.88
C LEU A 157 -22.73 -3.83 12.76
N SER A 158 -21.83 -4.81 12.79
CA SER A 158 -21.78 -5.90 11.83
C SER A 158 -22.43 -7.16 12.40
N ARG A 159 -22.07 -7.58 13.62
CA ARG A 159 -22.60 -8.80 14.23
C ARG A 159 -22.81 -8.66 15.73
N VAL A 160 -23.80 -9.40 16.23
CA VAL A 160 -24.02 -9.67 17.66
C VAL A 160 -24.14 -11.17 17.82
N MET A 161 -23.20 -11.78 18.54
CA MET A 161 -23.14 -13.22 18.77
C MET A 161 -23.21 -13.49 20.27
N ALA A 162 -24.06 -14.43 20.70
CA ALA A 162 -24.14 -14.86 22.08
C ALA A 162 -23.65 -16.30 22.23
N TYR A 163 -22.83 -16.53 23.24
CA TYR A 163 -22.27 -17.82 23.61
C TYR A 163 -22.69 -18.15 25.03
N ASN A 164 -23.16 -19.36 25.28
CA ASN A 164 -23.43 -19.78 26.65
C ASN A 164 -22.11 -20.05 27.40
N ALA A 165 -22.19 -20.22 28.72
CA ALA A 165 -21.01 -20.33 29.60
C ALA A 165 -20.00 -21.43 29.21
N ASP A 166 -20.44 -22.53 28.59
CA ASP A 166 -19.57 -23.63 28.14
C ASP A 166 -19.23 -23.58 26.63
N ASN A 167 -19.60 -22.50 25.95
CA ASN A 167 -19.42 -22.26 24.51
C ASN A 167 -20.04 -23.34 23.59
N LYS A 168 -20.94 -24.20 24.10
CA LYS A 168 -21.62 -25.22 23.28
C LYS A 168 -22.79 -24.66 22.48
N GLN A 169 -23.36 -23.55 22.91
CA GLN A 169 -24.43 -22.86 22.21
C GLN A 169 -23.92 -21.52 21.69
N CYS A 170 -24.13 -21.29 20.38
CA CYS A 170 -23.83 -20.03 19.72
C CYS A 170 -25.10 -19.53 19.01
N LEU A 171 -25.55 -18.33 19.38
CA LEU A 171 -26.75 -17.70 18.84
C LEU A 171 -26.37 -16.41 18.12
N ASN A 172 -26.81 -16.26 16.88
CA ASN A 172 -26.69 -15.00 16.15
C ASN A 172 -27.88 -14.10 16.53
N LEU A 173 -27.59 -13.03 17.26
CA LEU A 173 -28.59 -12.06 17.74
C LEU A 173 -28.62 -10.78 16.92
N THR A 174 -27.90 -10.72 15.80
CA THR A 174 -27.73 -9.50 15.00
C THR A 174 -29.07 -8.85 14.61
N SER A 175 -30.08 -9.65 14.23
CA SER A 175 -31.41 -9.14 13.87
C SER A 175 -32.23 -8.58 15.04
N LYS A 176 -31.82 -8.87 16.27
CA LYS A 176 -32.43 -8.36 17.51
C LYS A 176 -31.80 -7.03 17.96
N ALA A 177 -30.68 -6.63 17.37
CA ALA A 177 -30.09 -5.33 17.62
C ALA A 177 -30.79 -4.27 16.76
N LYS A 178 -31.46 -3.32 17.41
CA LYS A 178 -32.20 -2.23 16.76
C LYS A 178 -31.92 -0.92 17.49
N ASN A 179 -31.79 0.17 16.74
CA ASN A 179 -31.59 1.52 17.30
C ASN A 179 -30.45 1.60 18.33
N GLY A 180 -29.35 0.87 18.09
CA GLY A 180 -28.19 0.84 18.99
C GLY A 180 -28.41 0.05 20.28
N GLN A 181 -29.50 -0.69 20.43
CA GLN A 181 -29.76 -1.54 21.58
C GLN A 181 -30.03 -2.99 21.18
N LEU A 182 -29.64 -3.93 22.03
CA LEU A 182 -30.06 -5.32 21.94
C LEU A 182 -31.19 -5.56 22.93
N GLN A 183 -32.33 -6.02 22.44
CA GLN A 183 -33.40 -6.56 23.29
C GLN A 183 -33.52 -8.07 23.05
N TRP A 184 -33.33 -8.86 24.09
CA TRP A 184 -33.30 -10.31 23.96
C TRP A 184 -33.82 -11.01 25.21
N LYS A 185 -34.80 -11.90 25.03
CA LYS A 185 -35.19 -12.87 26.06
C LYS A 185 -34.18 -14.02 26.07
N ALA A 186 -33.15 -13.88 26.88
CA ALA A 186 -32.06 -14.84 26.97
C ALA A 186 -32.52 -16.13 27.67
N PRO A 187 -32.21 -17.33 27.13
CA PRO A 187 -32.46 -18.60 27.83
C PRO A 187 -31.74 -18.63 29.18
N ALA A 188 -32.26 -19.39 30.15
CA ALA A 188 -31.65 -19.53 31.47
C ALA A 188 -30.17 -19.93 31.39
N GLY A 189 -29.35 -19.37 32.29
CA GLY A 189 -27.90 -19.56 32.34
C GLY A 189 -27.10 -18.28 32.09
N HIS A 190 -25.77 -18.38 32.12
CA HIS A 190 -24.88 -17.26 31.84
C HIS A 190 -24.51 -17.21 30.35
N TRP A 191 -24.53 -16.01 29.79
CA TRP A 191 -24.20 -15.76 28.39
C TRP A 191 -23.12 -14.70 28.24
N HIS A 192 -22.25 -14.92 27.27
CA HIS A 192 -21.25 -13.99 26.79
C HIS A 192 -21.66 -13.47 25.42
N ILE A 193 -21.91 -12.18 25.32
CA ILE A 193 -22.30 -11.52 24.07
C ILE A 193 -21.08 -10.80 23.52
N ILE A 194 -20.71 -11.11 22.28
CA ILE A 194 -19.66 -10.45 21.53
C ILE A 194 -20.30 -9.67 20.39
N THR A 195 -20.03 -8.37 20.34
CA THR A 195 -20.39 -7.52 19.20
C THR A 195 -19.17 -7.24 18.35
N LEU A 196 -19.38 -7.21 17.03
CA LEU A 196 -18.39 -6.78 16.04
C LEU A 196 -18.92 -5.53 15.35
N TYR A 197 -18.14 -4.46 15.38
CA TYR A 197 -18.35 -3.27 14.57
C TYR A 197 -17.25 -3.15 13.51
N ILE A 198 -17.63 -2.60 12.36
CA ILE A 198 -16.68 -2.16 11.33
C ILE A 198 -16.44 -0.68 11.57
N GLY A 199 -15.27 -0.35 12.12
CA GLY A 199 -14.83 1.02 12.37
C GLY A 199 -13.80 1.52 11.35
N LYS A 200 -13.22 2.68 11.62
CA LYS A 200 -12.18 3.30 10.80
C LYS A 200 -10.85 3.35 11.56
N THR A 201 -9.76 3.10 10.86
CA THR A 201 -8.40 3.25 11.43
C THR A 201 -8.04 4.72 11.67
N PHE A 202 -8.67 5.63 10.91
CA PHE A 202 -8.29 7.04 10.78
C PHE A 202 -6.84 7.26 10.35
N GLN A 203 -6.19 6.21 9.83
CA GLN A 203 -4.80 6.25 9.46
C GLN A 203 -4.59 7.28 8.35
N LYS A 204 -3.59 8.14 8.55
CA LYS A 204 -3.11 9.06 7.53
C LYS A 204 -1.91 8.48 6.80
N VAL A 205 -1.75 8.87 5.54
CA VAL A 205 -0.52 8.57 4.77
C VAL A 205 0.67 9.07 5.57
N LYS A 206 1.63 8.19 5.85
CA LYS A 206 2.87 8.57 6.53
C LYS A 206 3.82 9.14 5.50
N ARG A 207 4.54 10.20 5.88
CA ARG A 207 5.60 10.79 5.05
C ARG A 207 5.11 11.23 3.66
N ALA A 208 3.85 11.64 3.57
CA ALA A 208 3.26 12.13 2.34
C ALA A 208 4.09 13.26 1.72
N ALA A 209 4.18 13.27 0.40
CA ALA A 209 4.68 14.42 -0.33
C ALA A 209 3.66 15.56 -0.25
N PRO A 210 4.08 16.81 -0.51
CA PRO A 210 3.16 17.94 -0.63
C PRO A 210 1.99 17.62 -1.57
N GLY A 211 0.75 17.83 -1.12
CA GLY A 211 -0.47 17.51 -1.88
C GLY A 211 -0.89 16.03 -1.81
N GLY A 212 -0.08 15.16 -1.20
CA GLY A 212 -0.37 13.74 -0.99
C GLY A 212 -0.96 13.42 0.38
N GLU A 213 -1.20 14.42 1.23
CA GLU A 213 -1.69 14.24 2.58
C GLU A 213 -3.16 13.80 2.60
N GLY A 214 -3.49 12.78 3.39
CA GLY A 214 -4.87 12.34 3.53
C GLY A 214 -5.03 10.98 4.18
N TYR A 215 -6.22 10.41 4.08
CA TYR A 215 -6.51 9.09 4.65
C TYR A 215 -5.87 7.98 3.82
N VAL A 216 -5.45 6.93 4.50
CA VAL A 216 -5.09 5.65 3.86
C VAL A 216 -6.35 5.00 3.32
N MET A 217 -6.32 4.55 2.06
CA MET A 217 -7.46 3.89 1.45
C MET A 217 -7.73 2.51 2.07
N ASN A 218 -8.96 2.03 1.97
CA ASN A 218 -9.31 0.67 2.33
C ASN A 218 -8.84 -0.29 1.23
N HIS A 219 -7.69 -0.92 1.47
CA HIS A 219 -7.07 -1.87 0.54
C HIS A 219 -7.89 -3.15 0.35
N LEU A 220 -8.84 -3.43 1.25
CA LEU A 220 -9.67 -4.63 1.23
C LEU A 220 -11.05 -4.38 0.60
N ASP A 221 -11.37 -3.14 0.20
CA ASP A 221 -12.62 -2.81 -0.50
C ASP A 221 -12.35 -2.56 -1.98
N LYS A 222 -12.89 -3.43 -2.84
CA LYS A 222 -12.74 -3.34 -4.30
C LYS A 222 -13.18 -1.98 -4.86
N GLY A 223 -14.23 -1.39 -4.29
CA GLY A 223 -14.76 -0.10 -4.72
C GLY A 223 -13.81 1.05 -4.35
N ALA A 224 -13.30 1.06 -3.13
CA ALA A 224 -12.34 2.04 -2.64
C ALA A 224 -11.04 1.99 -3.46
N VAL A 225 -10.52 0.78 -3.71
CA VAL A 225 -9.33 0.57 -4.57
C VAL A 225 -9.59 1.11 -5.98
N LYS A 226 -10.72 0.76 -6.61
CA LYS A 226 -11.07 1.26 -7.95
C LYS A 226 -11.17 2.79 -7.99
N ARG A 227 -11.82 3.41 -6.99
CA ARG A 227 -11.95 4.87 -6.91
C ARG A 227 -10.61 5.56 -6.67
N TYR A 228 -9.71 4.94 -5.91
CA TYR A 228 -8.37 5.47 -5.68
C TYR A 228 -7.58 5.53 -6.99
N PHE A 229 -7.49 4.41 -7.71
CA PHE A 229 -6.73 4.33 -8.96
C PHE A 229 -7.33 5.17 -10.09
N ALA A 230 -8.65 5.39 -10.10
CA ALA A 230 -9.30 6.28 -11.07
C ALA A 230 -8.75 7.73 -11.04
N ASN A 231 -8.15 8.17 -9.93
CA ASN A 231 -7.51 9.48 -9.87
C ASN A 231 -6.23 9.52 -10.72
N PHE A 232 -5.47 8.43 -10.75
CA PHE A 232 -4.28 8.29 -11.58
C PHE A 232 -4.65 8.11 -13.04
N ASP A 233 -5.68 7.31 -13.35
CA ASP A 233 -6.22 7.20 -14.71
C ASP A 233 -6.63 8.56 -15.30
N LYS A 234 -7.05 9.50 -14.46
CA LYS A 234 -7.37 10.87 -14.88
C LYS A 234 -6.12 11.73 -15.05
N ALA A 235 -5.13 11.58 -14.18
CA ALA A 235 -3.90 12.36 -14.21
C ALA A 235 -2.98 12.00 -15.39
N PHE A 236 -2.98 10.73 -15.82
CA PHE A 236 -2.14 10.21 -16.90
C PHE A 236 -2.80 10.18 -18.29
N LYS A 237 -3.91 10.89 -18.47
CA LYS A 237 -4.53 11.09 -19.78
C LYS A 237 -3.90 12.26 -20.52
#